data_AF-A0AAW8CSV9-F1
#
_entry.id   AF-A0AAW8CSV9-F1
#
_cell.length_a   1.000
_cell.length_b   1.000
_cell.length_c   1.000
_cell.angle_alpha   90.00
_cell.angle_beta   90.00
_cell.angle_gamma   90.00
#
_symmetry.space_group_name_H-M   'P 1'
#
loop_
_entity.id
_entity.type
_entity.pdbx_description
1 polymer ?
#
loop_
_entity_poly.entity_id
_entity_poly.type
_entity_poly.pdbx_seq_one_letter_code
_entity_poly.pdbx_strand_id
1 'polypeptide(L)'
;MRAGNGVWHTGAPAPGVKRVRGFQLWVALPASEENAPAQSIYLAPSQVPQEGPARVLLGRYGAAQSAIPAPAPMNYLAVELKDGERWRYTPPAGHTVGWVAVNAGRLDAGGPVDTGELAVFEESGEAIDFVASGATSFVLGSAVKHPHELVMGHYSVHTSRATLDQGEAEIRRIGATLRQEGRLG
;
A
#
# COMPACT_ATOMS: atom_id res chain seq x y z
N MET A 1 4.54 -3.49 -7.14
CA MET A 1 4.09 -4.45 -8.17
C MET A 1 2.60 -4.25 -8.39
N ARG A 2 2.17 -4.11 -9.65
CA ARG A 2 0.78 -4.17 -10.07
C ARG A 2 0.58 -5.54 -10.72
N ALA A 3 -0.19 -6.41 -10.09
CA ALA A 3 -0.39 -7.78 -10.57
C ALA A 3 -1.23 -7.84 -11.85
N GLY A 4 -2.27 -6.99 -11.96
CA GLY A 4 -3.16 -6.94 -13.12
C GLY A 4 -3.72 -8.32 -13.45
N ASN A 5 -3.64 -8.71 -14.73
CA ASN A 5 -4.19 -9.97 -15.22
C ASN A 5 -3.53 -11.24 -14.67
N GLY A 6 -2.46 -11.14 -13.89
CA GLY A 6 -1.84 -12.30 -13.25
C GLY A 6 -0.32 -12.24 -13.24
N VAL A 7 0.27 -12.70 -12.15
CA VAL A 7 1.73 -12.79 -11.98
C VAL A 7 2.06 -13.99 -11.11
N TRP A 8 3.15 -14.69 -11.46
CA TRP A 8 3.82 -15.63 -10.57
C TRP A 8 5.11 -14.97 -10.11
N HIS A 9 5.34 -14.90 -8.80
CA HIS A 9 6.55 -14.30 -8.26
C HIS A 9 7.05 -15.05 -7.03
N THR A 10 8.32 -14.88 -6.74
CA THR A 10 8.96 -15.32 -5.50
C THR A 10 9.69 -14.13 -4.88
N GLY A 11 10.04 -14.24 -3.62
CA GLY A 11 10.81 -13.23 -2.90
C GLY A 11 11.53 -13.87 -1.72
N ALA A 12 12.81 -13.54 -1.57
CA ALA A 12 13.63 -13.98 -0.45
C ALA A 12 14.51 -12.81 0.01
N PRO A 13 14.89 -12.75 1.31
CA PRO A 13 15.93 -11.84 1.76
C PRO A 13 17.21 -12.03 0.95
N ALA A 14 17.92 -10.94 0.69
CA ALA A 14 19.23 -11.02 0.03
C ALA A 14 20.21 -11.88 0.86
N PRO A 15 21.19 -12.55 0.23
CA PRO A 15 22.19 -13.34 0.94
C PRO A 15 22.85 -12.56 2.08
N GLY A 16 22.92 -13.17 3.26
CA GLY A 16 23.51 -12.55 4.47
C GLY A 16 22.57 -11.63 5.26
N VAL A 17 21.38 -11.29 4.73
CA VAL A 17 20.37 -10.52 5.48
C VAL A 17 19.69 -11.43 6.51
N LYS A 18 19.92 -11.15 7.80
CA LYS A 18 19.35 -11.92 8.92
C LYS A 18 17.93 -11.51 9.29
N ARG A 19 17.57 -10.24 9.07
CA ARG A 19 16.26 -9.67 9.43
C ARG A 19 15.82 -8.66 8.38
N VAL A 20 14.55 -8.75 8.01
CA VAL A 20 13.87 -7.78 7.15
C VAL A 20 12.73 -7.19 7.97
N ARG A 21 12.57 -5.87 7.92
CA ARG A 21 11.40 -5.16 8.42
C ARG A 21 10.85 -4.34 7.28
N GLY A 22 9.54 -4.42 7.06
CA GLY A 22 8.87 -3.67 6.02
C GLY A 22 7.37 -3.90 6.10
N PHE A 23 6.65 -3.13 5.30
CA PHE A 23 5.21 -3.28 5.12
C PHE A 23 4.94 -3.88 3.75
N GLN A 24 3.90 -4.71 3.67
CA GLN A 24 3.32 -5.10 2.40
C GLN A 24 1.87 -4.63 2.38
N LEU A 25 1.56 -3.76 1.41
CA LEU A 25 0.22 -3.27 1.16
C LEU A 25 -0.28 -3.81 -0.17
N TRP A 26 -1.45 -4.43 -0.16
CA TRP A 26 -2.18 -4.78 -1.39
C TRP A 26 -3.27 -3.73 -1.62
N VAL A 27 -3.33 -3.23 -2.86
CA VAL A 27 -4.29 -2.22 -3.27
C VAL A 27 -5.16 -2.84 -4.36
N ALA A 28 -6.48 -2.91 -4.13
CA ALA A 28 -7.42 -3.33 -5.16
C ALA A 28 -7.35 -2.35 -6.34
N LEU A 29 -7.23 -2.89 -7.55
CA LEU A 29 -7.12 -2.09 -8.77
C LEU A 29 -8.53 -1.70 -9.25
N PRO A 30 -8.70 -0.53 -9.88
CA PRO A 30 -9.95 -0.20 -10.54
C PRO A 30 -10.23 -1.18 -11.69
N ALA A 31 -11.50 -1.29 -12.10
CA ALA A 31 -11.94 -2.19 -13.17
C ALA A 31 -11.15 -2.02 -14.49
N SER A 32 -10.67 -0.81 -14.78
CA SER A 32 -9.87 -0.53 -15.99
C SER A 32 -8.46 -1.13 -15.94
N GLU A 33 -7.96 -1.52 -14.77
CA GLU A 33 -6.58 -1.95 -14.55
C GLU A 33 -6.47 -3.37 -13.96
N GLU A 34 -7.54 -3.92 -13.38
CA GLU A 34 -7.51 -5.20 -12.65
C GLU A 34 -7.18 -6.42 -13.53
N ASN A 35 -7.38 -6.33 -14.85
CA ASN A 35 -6.91 -7.32 -15.83
C ASN A 35 -5.92 -6.73 -16.86
N ALA A 36 -5.26 -5.61 -16.56
CA ALA A 36 -4.21 -5.04 -17.41
C ALA A 36 -2.89 -5.83 -17.29
N PRO A 37 -1.92 -5.65 -18.19
CA PRO A 37 -0.61 -6.29 -18.06
C PRO A 37 0.07 -5.97 -16.72
N ALA A 38 0.71 -6.98 -16.14
CA ALA A 38 1.46 -6.84 -14.90
C ALA A 38 2.63 -5.85 -15.07
N GLN A 39 2.91 -5.05 -14.03
CA GLN A 39 3.99 -4.07 -14.04
C GLN A 39 4.71 -4.04 -12.68
N SER A 40 6.03 -3.81 -12.72
CA SER A 40 6.84 -3.63 -11.52
C SER A 40 7.72 -2.40 -11.65
N ILE A 41 7.59 -1.50 -10.68
CA ILE A 41 8.40 -0.28 -10.56
C ILE A 41 9.10 -0.38 -9.21
N TYR A 42 10.40 -0.13 -9.21
CA TYR A 42 11.26 -0.15 -8.03
C TYR A 42 11.86 1.24 -7.84
N LEU A 43 11.75 1.76 -6.62
CA LEU A 43 12.39 3.02 -6.23
C LEU A 43 13.46 2.72 -5.18
N ALA A 44 14.67 3.20 -5.40
CA ALA A 44 15.69 3.29 -4.36
C ALA A 44 15.27 4.34 -3.31
N PRO A 45 15.78 4.26 -2.06
CA PRO A 45 15.43 5.22 -1.01
C PRO A 45 15.64 6.69 -1.38
N SER A 46 16.65 7.00 -2.20
CA SER A 46 16.94 8.35 -2.70
C SER A 46 15.93 8.86 -3.73
N GLN A 47 15.12 7.98 -4.31
CA GLN A 47 14.09 8.31 -5.30
C GLN A 47 12.71 8.50 -4.66
N VAL A 48 12.56 8.22 -3.36
CA VAL A 48 11.31 8.43 -2.63
C VAL A 48 11.29 9.86 -2.10
N PRO A 49 10.45 10.75 -2.65
CA PRO A 49 10.42 12.14 -2.21
C PRO A 49 9.84 12.26 -0.81
N GLN A 50 10.24 13.32 -0.12
CA GLN A 50 9.87 13.57 1.27
C GLN A 50 9.47 15.03 1.44
N GLU A 51 8.46 15.26 2.26
CA GLU A 51 8.11 16.59 2.74
C GLU A 51 7.80 16.54 4.23
N GLY A 52 8.49 17.37 5.02
CA GLY A 52 8.45 17.29 6.48
C GLY A 52 8.80 15.88 6.98
N PRO A 53 7.99 15.28 7.88
CA PRO A 53 8.25 13.95 8.40
C PRO A 53 7.81 12.81 7.45
N ALA A 54 7.16 13.11 6.33
CA ALA A 54 6.50 12.12 5.49
C ALA A 54 7.23 11.85 4.17
N ARG A 55 7.63 10.60 3.96
CA ARG A 55 8.06 10.06 2.66
C ARG A 55 6.85 9.59 1.86
N VAL A 56 6.75 10.01 0.61
CA VAL A 56 5.59 9.74 -0.25
C VAL A 56 5.82 8.48 -1.08
N LEU A 57 5.28 7.35 -0.61
CA LEU A 57 5.41 6.04 -1.27
C LEU A 57 4.43 5.92 -2.45
N LEU A 58 3.18 6.38 -2.28
CA LEU A 58 2.19 6.56 -3.34
C LEU A 58 1.46 7.89 -3.15
N GLY A 59 1.02 8.50 -4.25
CA GLY A 59 0.25 9.74 -4.23
C GLY A 59 1.11 11.00 -4.07
N ARG A 60 0.57 12.00 -3.38
CA ARG A 60 1.17 13.33 -3.18
C ARG A 60 0.97 13.83 -1.76
N TYR A 61 1.99 14.48 -1.20
CA TYR A 61 1.88 15.26 0.03
C TYR A 61 2.65 16.56 -0.13
N GLY A 62 1.96 17.70 -0.02
CA GLY A 62 2.53 19.01 -0.35
C GLY A 62 3.02 19.09 -1.79
N ALA A 63 4.29 19.48 -1.97
CA ALA A 63 5.02 19.46 -3.23
C ALA A 63 5.65 18.09 -3.56
N ALA A 64 5.79 17.18 -2.59
CA ALA A 64 6.35 15.84 -2.82
C ALA A 64 5.35 14.89 -3.52
N GLN A 65 5.78 14.26 -4.62
CA GLN A 65 4.96 13.39 -5.46
C GLN A 65 5.69 12.08 -5.78
N SER A 66 5.09 10.93 -5.44
CA SER A 66 5.67 9.63 -5.79
C SER A 66 5.81 9.45 -7.30
N ALA A 67 6.91 8.83 -7.73
CA ALA A 67 7.13 8.43 -9.12
C ALA A 67 6.33 7.16 -9.51
N ILE A 68 5.75 6.45 -8.54
CA ILE A 68 4.86 5.33 -8.81
C ILE A 68 3.45 5.90 -9.05
N PRO A 69 2.84 5.64 -10.21
CA PRO A 69 1.46 6.06 -10.47
C PRO A 69 0.52 5.30 -9.52
N ALA A 70 -0.28 6.05 -8.77
CA ALA A 70 -1.32 5.47 -7.93
C ALA A 70 -2.48 4.94 -8.83
N PRO A 71 -3.03 3.75 -8.56
CA PRO A 71 -4.09 3.16 -9.39
C PRO A 71 -5.44 3.87 -9.24
N ALA A 72 -5.65 4.59 -8.14
CA ALA A 72 -6.79 5.46 -7.86
C ALA A 72 -6.29 6.62 -6.97
N PRO A 73 -7.08 7.69 -6.77
CA PRO A 73 -6.72 8.77 -5.84
C PRO A 73 -6.48 8.22 -4.42
N MET A 74 -5.22 8.12 -4.05
CA MET A 74 -4.76 7.64 -2.75
C MET A 74 -3.38 8.19 -2.41
N ASN A 75 -3.09 8.26 -1.13
CA ASN A 75 -1.77 8.48 -0.57
C ASN A 75 -1.36 7.28 0.27
N TYR A 76 -0.08 6.96 0.20
CA TYR A 76 0.57 6.03 1.12
C TYR A 76 1.90 6.64 1.55
N LEU A 77 1.99 6.98 2.83
CA LEU A 77 3.09 7.74 3.41
C LEU A 77 3.82 6.89 4.45
N ALA A 78 5.16 6.95 4.47
CA ALA A 78 5.94 6.52 5.61
C ALA A 78 6.34 7.75 6.42
N VAL A 79 6.03 7.75 7.72
CA VAL A 79 6.17 8.91 8.59
C VAL A 79 7.09 8.57 9.76
N GLU A 80 7.99 9.51 10.09
CA GLU A 80 8.87 9.44 11.25
C GLU A 80 8.69 10.69 12.10
N LEU A 81 8.36 10.50 13.38
CA LEU A 81 8.16 11.56 14.35
C LEU A 81 9.11 11.37 15.54
N LYS A 82 9.67 12.48 16.05
CA LYS A 82 10.44 12.52 17.29
C LYS A 82 9.52 12.42 18.51
N ASP A 83 10.08 12.15 19.68
CA ASP A 83 9.32 12.15 20.93
C ASP A 83 8.59 13.48 21.17
N GLY A 84 7.29 13.41 21.44
CA GLY A 84 6.41 14.56 21.64
C GLY A 84 6.10 15.37 20.36
N GLU A 85 6.64 14.98 19.20
CA GLU A 85 6.38 15.69 17.94
C GLU A 85 4.92 15.54 17.54
N ARG A 86 4.35 16.68 17.10
CA ARG A 86 2.98 16.77 16.61
C ARG A 86 2.99 16.96 15.12
N TRP A 87 2.17 16.19 14.41
CA TRP A 87 2.02 16.31 12.98
C TRP A 87 0.55 16.26 12.59
N ARG A 88 0.11 17.18 11.74
CA ARG A 88 -1.26 17.23 11.24
C ARG A 88 -1.26 16.81 9.78
N TYR A 89 -2.03 15.78 9.46
CA TYR A 89 -2.27 15.34 8.10
C TYR A 89 -3.66 15.78 7.65
N THR A 90 -3.73 16.57 6.59
CA THR A 90 -5.00 16.90 5.93
C THR A 90 -5.14 16.04 4.68
N PRO A 91 -6.11 15.11 4.62
CA PRO A 91 -6.37 14.32 3.42
C PRO A 91 -6.73 15.22 2.22
N PRO A 92 -6.28 14.88 0.99
CA PRO A 92 -6.81 15.50 -0.21
C PRO A 92 -8.34 15.33 -0.32
N ALA A 93 -9.00 16.23 -1.05
CA ALA A 93 -10.44 16.16 -1.26
C ALA A 93 -10.88 14.78 -1.78
N GLY A 94 -11.92 14.22 -1.17
CA GLY A 94 -12.46 12.90 -1.50
C GLY A 94 -11.76 11.72 -0.83
N HIS A 95 -10.59 11.92 -0.20
CA HIS A 95 -9.96 10.88 0.59
C HIS A 95 -10.69 10.70 1.92
N THR A 96 -11.74 9.88 1.92
CA THR A 96 -12.55 9.60 3.12
C THR A 96 -12.10 8.34 3.86
N VAL A 97 -11.36 7.44 3.21
CA VAL A 97 -10.78 6.27 3.86
C VAL A 97 -9.43 6.66 4.45
N GLY A 98 -9.21 6.41 5.74
CA GLY A 98 -7.95 6.66 6.43
C GLY A 98 -7.56 5.53 7.37
N TRP A 99 -6.25 5.24 7.45
CA TRP A 99 -5.70 4.29 8.41
C TRP A 99 -4.22 4.56 8.70
N VAL A 100 -3.74 4.07 9.84
CA VAL A 100 -2.31 4.04 10.20
C VAL A 100 -1.88 2.65 10.67
N ALA A 101 -0.61 2.31 10.48
CA ALA A 101 0.01 1.14 11.09
C ALA A 101 1.39 1.48 11.66
N VAL A 102 1.60 1.21 12.94
CA VAL A 102 2.81 1.61 13.69
C VAL A 102 3.83 0.46 13.69
N ASN A 103 5.05 0.69 13.18
CA ASN A 103 6.14 -0.30 13.20
C ASN A 103 7.19 -0.07 14.30
N ALA A 104 7.21 1.11 14.91
CA ALA A 104 8.05 1.41 16.07
C ALA A 104 7.48 2.59 16.86
N GLY A 105 7.62 2.53 18.19
CA GLY A 105 7.13 3.59 19.09
C GLY A 105 5.64 3.46 19.39
N ARG A 106 5.02 4.59 19.77
CA ARG A 106 3.61 4.70 20.12
C ARG A 106 3.07 6.00 19.57
N LEU A 107 1.89 5.95 18.96
CA LEU A 107 1.23 7.08 18.33
C LEU A 107 -0.09 7.37 19.04
N ASP A 108 -0.39 8.63 19.32
CA ASP A 108 -1.76 9.07 19.62
C ASP A 108 -2.36 9.69 18.36
N ALA A 109 -3.51 9.18 17.93
CA ALA A 109 -4.26 9.64 16.77
C ALA A 109 -5.77 9.78 17.08
N GLY A 110 -6.10 10.37 18.23
CA GLY A 110 -7.47 10.32 18.79
C GLY A 110 -7.70 9.09 19.69
N GLY A 111 -6.59 8.48 20.12
CA GLY A 111 -6.51 7.20 20.81
C GLY A 111 -5.11 6.60 20.64
N PRO A 112 -4.60 5.83 21.62
CA PRO A 112 -3.27 5.23 21.51
C PRO A 112 -3.26 4.11 20.47
N VAL A 113 -2.21 4.07 19.65
CA VAL A 113 -1.88 3.02 18.69
C VAL A 113 -0.44 2.58 18.94
N ASP A 114 -0.27 1.35 19.37
CA ASP A 114 1.01 0.76 19.74
C ASP A 114 1.75 0.11 18.57
N THR A 115 3.04 -0.15 18.74
CA THR A 115 3.83 -0.90 17.77
C THR A 115 3.18 -2.25 17.45
N GLY A 116 2.98 -2.53 16.16
CA GLY A 116 2.33 -3.74 15.67
C GLY A 116 0.82 -3.60 15.47
N GLU A 117 0.24 -2.47 15.85
CA GLU A 117 -1.19 -2.20 15.67
C GLU A 117 -1.47 -1.43 14.37
N LEU A 118 -2.69 -1.63 13.88
CA LEU A 118 -3.30 -0.89 12.80
C LEU A 118 -4.58 -0.24 13.35
N ALA A 119 -4.75 1.06 13.10
CA ALA A 119 -5.96 1.80 13.41
C ALA A 119 -6.62 2.27 12.12
N VAL A 120 -7.93 2.09 12.02
CA VAL A 120 -8.78 2.61 10.94
C VAL A 120 -9.60 3.74 11.50
N PHE A 121 -9.66 4.86 10.79
CA PHE A 121 -10.47 6.02 11.19
C PHE A 121 -11.88 5.89 10.61
N GLU A 122 -12.84 6.56 11.27
CA GLU A 122 -14.16 6.79 10.69
C GLU A 122 -14.03 7.49 9.33
N GLU A 123 -14.96 7.17 8.41
CA GLU A 123 -14.91 7.76 7.07
C GLU A 123 -15.09 9.27 7.13
N SER A 124 -14.04 10.01 6.80
CA SER A 124 -13.99 11.46 6.95
C SER A 124 -12.90 12.08 6.08
N GLY A 125 -13.16 13.28 5.56
CA GLY A 125 -12.15 14.12 4.90
C GLY A 125 -11.45 15.10 5.84
N GLU A 126 -11.76 15.04 7.14
CA GLU A 126 -11.19 15.92 8.15
C GLU A 126 -9.70 15.63 8.39
N ALA A 127 -8.99 16.62 8.92
CA ALA A 127 -7.59 16.46 9.28
C ALA A 127 -7.42 15.48 10.46
N ILE A 128 -6.34 14.71 10.42
CA ILE A 128 -5.94 13.78 11.47
C ILE A 128 -4.72 14.38 12.19
N ASP A 129 -4.83 14.54 13.50
CA ASP A 129 -3.74 15.02 14.35
C ASP A 129 -3.01 13.82 14.98
N PHE A 130 -1.69 13.85 14.91
CA PHE A 130 -0.81 12.82 15.45
C PHE A 130 0.11 13.39 16.52
N VAL A 131 0.33 12.63 17.59
CA VAL A 131 1.34 12.93 18.61
C VAL A 131 2.16 11.67 18.89
N ALA A 132 3.47 11.75 18.75
CA ALA A 132 4.35 10.63 19.06
C ALA A 132 4.68 10.56 20.56
N SER A 133 4.67 9.35 21.12
CA SER A 133 5.20 9.03 22.44
C SER A 133 6.46 8.18 22.26
N GLY A 134 7.62 8.79 22.44
CA GLY A 134 8.91 8.29 21.97
C GLY A 134 9.10 8.48 20.47
N ALA A 135 10.32 8.19 19.99
CA ALA A 135 10.59 8.15 18.56
C ALA A 135 9.69 7.11 17.89
N THR A 136 8.87 7.55 16.94
CA THR A 136 7.77 6.76 16.37
C THR A 136 7.87 6.72 14.86
N SER A 137 7.71 5.52 14.30
CA SER A 137 7.62 5.28 12.87
C SER A 137 6.30 4.57 12.58
N PHE A 138 5.64 4.99 11.52
CA PHE A 138 4.39 4.41 11.07
C PHE A 138 4.20 4.64 9.58
N VAL A 139 3.24 3.94 9.01
CA VAL A 139 2.70 4.27 7.69
C VAL A 139 1.27 4.78 7.83
N LEU A 140 0.89 5.69 6.94
CA LEU A 140 -0.45 6.24 6.82
C LEU A 140 -0.96 6.00 5.39
N GLY A 141 -2.18 5.48 5.29
CA GLY A 141 -2.92 5.44 4.03
C GLY A 141 -4.12 6.38 4.07
N SER A 142 -4.37 7.08 2.97
CA SER A 142 -5.65 7.76 2.73
C SER A 142 -6.10 7.57 1.29
N ALA A 143 -7.40 7.41 1.03
CA ALA A 143 -7.88 7.15 -0.32
C ALA A 143 -9.34 7.54 -0.53
N VAL A 144 -9.71 7.74 -1.79
CA VAL A 144 -11.11 7.63 -2.22
C VAL A 144 -11.54 6.18 -2.02
N LYS A 145 -12.73 5.98 -1.42
CA LYS A 145 -13.29 4.64 -1.19
C LYS A 145 -13.45 3.90 -2.52
N HIS A 146 -13.07 2.64 -2.54
CA HIS A 146 -13.22 1.80 -3.72
C HIS A 146 -14.72 1.65 -4.05
N PRO A 147 -15.17 1.94 -5.30
CA PRO A 147 -16.60 2.05 -5.61
C PRO A 147 -17.28 0.70 -5.87
N HIS A 148 -16.53 -0.41 -5.80
CA HIS A 148 -17.03 -1.75 -6.04
C HIS A 148 -16.87 -2.62 -4.80
N GLU A 149 -17.88 -3.46 -4.55
CA GLU A 149 -17.74 -4.65 -3.71
C GLU A 149 -16.62 -5.54 -4.25
N LEU A 150 -15.87 -6.18 -3.35
CA LEU A 150 -14.75 -7.03 -3.73
C LEU A 150 -15.22 -8.45 -4.03
N VAL A 151 -14.84 -8.96 -5.20
CA VAL A 151 -15.03 -10.35 -5.61
C VAL A 151 -13.68 -11.07 -5.47
N MET A 152 -13.57 -11.89 -4.43
CA MET A 152 -12.33 -12.58 -4.08
C MET A 152 -12.31 -14.02 -4.61
N GLY A 153 -11.19 -14.41 -5.20
CA GLY A 153 -10.82 -15.79 -5.51
C GLY A 153 -9.70 -16.27 -4.60
N HIS A 154 -9.01 -17.34 -5.00
CA HIS A 154 -8.00 -17.95 -4.15
C HIS A 154 -6.71 -17.12 -4.04
N TYR A 155 -6.31 -16.44 -5.13
CA TYR A 155 -5.13 -15.57 -5.19
C TYR A 155 -5.42 -14.21 -5.84
N SER A 156 -6.70 -13.84 -5.96
CA SER A 156 -7.16 -12.75 -6.83
C SER A 156 -8.28 -11.93 -6.17
N VAL A 157 -8.29 -10.63 -6.44
CA VAL A 157 -9.33 -9.68 -5.99
C VAL A 157 -9.77 -8.87 -7.20
N HIS A 158 -11.08 -8.85 -7.47
CA HIS A 158 -11.65 -8.19 -8.65
C HIS A 158 -12.94 -7.45 -8.32
N THR A 159 -13.41 -6.64 -9.27
CA THR A 159 -14.65 -5.87 -9.18
C THR A 159 -15.89 -6.65 -9.65
N SER A 160 -15.70 -7.81 -10.30
CA SER A 160 -16.78 -8.65 -10.78
C SER A 160 -16.39 -10.14 -10.85
N ARG A 161 -17.39 -11.03 -10.94
CA ARG A 161 -17.13 -12.46 -11.18
C ARG A 161 -16.43 -12.70 -12.52
N ALA A 162 -16.86 -12.01 -13.58
CA ALA A 162 -16.31 -12.21 -14.92
C ALA A 162 -14.81 -11.84 -14.98
N THR A 163 -14.43 -10.73 -14.35
CA THR A 163 -13.03 -10.29 -14.29
C THR A 163 -12.17 -11.18 -13.40
N LEU A 164 -12.74 -11.73 -12.33
CA LEU A 164 -12.09 -12.80 -11.55
C LEU A 164 -11.83 -14.05 -12.40
N ASP A 165 -12.84 -14.56 -13.09
CA ASP A 165 -12.72 -15.79 -13.87
C ASP A 165 -11.63 -15.64 -14.95
N GLN A 166 -11.55 -14.46 -15.59
CA GLN A 166 -10.49 -14.11 -16.52
C GLN A 166 -9.11 -14.09 -15.84
N GLY A 167 -8.97 -13.41 -14.70
CA GLY A 167 -7.70 -13.29 -13.98
C GLY A 167 -7.17 -14.65 -13.53
N GLU A 168 -8.02 -15.50 -12.98
CA GLU A 168 -7.62 -16.85 -12.57
C GLU A 168 -7.28 -17.75 -13.77
N ALA A 169 -7.98 -17.60 -14.90
CA ALA A 169 -7.64 -18.32 -16.13
C ALA A 169 -6.24 -17.94 -16.63
N GLU A 170 -5.89 -16.64 -16.57
CA GLU A 170 -4.57 -16.17 -16.97
C GLU A 170 -3.47 -16.64 -16.01
N ILE A 171 -3.71 -16.61 -14.69
CA ILE A 171 -2.77 -17.17 -13.70
C ILE A 171 -2.50 -18.65 -13.97
N ARG A 172 -3.54 -19.44 -14.29
CA ARG A 172 -3.39 -20.86 -14.66
C ARG A 172 -2.56 -21.01 -15.95
N ARG A 173 -2.83 -20.19 -16.96
CA ARG A 173 -2.08 -20.19 -18.23
C ARG A 173 -0.60 -19.89 -18.01
N ILE A 174 -0.28 -18.83 -17.25
CA ILE A 174 1.11 -18.45 -16.90
C ILE A 174 1.78 -19.60 -16.16
N GLY A 175 1.11 -20.19 -15.17
CA GLY A 175 1.64 -21.33 -14.41
C GLY A 175 1.93 -22.54 -15.28
N ALA A 176 1.06 -22.85 -16.26
CA ALA A 176 1.30 -23.92 -17.22
C ALA A 176 2.54 -23.66 -18.09
N THR A 177 2.70 -22.42 -18.60
CA THR A 177 3.91 -22.01 -19.34
C THR A 177 5.17 -22.16 -18.48
N LEU A 178 5.15 -21.69 -17.24
CA LEU A 178 6.31 -21.79 -16.35
C LEU A 178 6.71 -23.24 -16.02
N ARG A 179 5.75 -24.16 -15.91
CA ARG A 179 6.04 -25.60 -15.74
C ARG A 179 6.66 -26.21 -17.00
N GLN A 180 6.14 -25.87 -18.17
CA GLN A 180 6.72 -26.31 -19.44
C GLN A 180 8.16 -25.81 -19.62
N GLU A 181 8.46 -24.61 -19.11
CA GLU A 181 9.80 -24.03 -19.08
C GLU A 181 10.69 -24.59 -17.96
N GLY A 182 10.20 -25.49 -17.09
CA GLY A 182 10.94 -26.03 -15.95
C GLY A 182 11.25 -25.01 -14.84
N ARG A 183 10.55 -23.88 -14.84
CA ARG A 183 10.73 -22.77 -13.88
C ARG A 183 9.79 -22.85 -12.68
N LEU A 184 8.80 -23.72 -12.75
CA LEU A 184 7.87 -24.04 -11.67
C LEU A 184 7.86 -25.57 -11.50
N GLY A 185 8.15 -26.02 -10.29
CA GLY A 185 8.11 -27.44 -9.91
C GLY A 185 6.71 -27.98 -9.66
#